data_AF-A0A967HT26-F1
#
_entry.id   AF-A0A967HT26-F1
#
_cell.length_a   1.000
_cell.length_b   1.000
_cell.length_c   1.000
_cell.angle_alpha   90.00
_cell.angle_beta   90.00
_cell.angle_gamma   90.00
#
_symmetry.space_group_name_H-M   'P 1'
#
loop_
_entity.id
_entity.type
_entity.pdbx_description
1 polymer ?
#
loop_
_entity_poly.entity_id
_entity_poly.type
_entity_poly.pdbx_seq_one_letter_code
_entity_poly.pdbx_strand_id
1 'polypeptide(L)' 'RATATVTDVVATPGSRNVIPDTAVVVVDWRVLPGLDAAEGLRRLEAFLAERIALPDGLELSVRYAAEEQRTWTGLSETR' A
#
# COMPACT_ATOMS: atom_id res chain seq x y z
N ARG A 1 13.97 -4.66 10.76
CA ARG A 1 12.65 -4.81 11.41
C ARG A 1 11.77 -3.71 10.83
N ALA A 2 10.74 -4.04 10.07
CA ALA A 2 9.82 -3.04 9.52
C ALA A 2 8.46 -3.20 10.19
N THR A 3 7.70 -2.12 10.33
CA THR A 3 6.33 -2.15 10.85
C THR A 3 5.40 -1.74 9.72
N ALA A 4 4.44 -2.61 9.41
CA ALA A 4 3.37 -2.32 8.45
C ALA A 4 2.03 -2.43 9.17
N THR A 5 1.17 -1.44 8.99
CA THR A 5 -0.16 -1.38 9.59
C THR A 5 -1.17 -1.01 8.53
N VAL A 6 -2.27 -1.76 8.45
CA VAL A 6 -3.41 -1.37 7.62
C VAL A 6 -4.07 -0.15 8.27
N THR A 7 -4.12 0.96 7.54
CA THR A 7 -4.71 2.21 8.01
C THR A 7 -6.12 2.41 7.48
N ASP A 8 -6.46 1.80 6.33
CA ASP A 8 -7.80 1.87 5.76
C ASP A 8 -8.10 0.67 4.85
N VAL A 9 -9.40 0.34 4.73
CA VAL A 9 -9.94 -0.63 3.78
C VAL A 9 -11.23 -0.07 3.21
N VAL A 10 -11.19 0.30 1.94
CA VAL A 10 -12.34 0.85 1.22
C VAL A 10 -12.84 -0.19 0.22
N ALA A 11 -14.10 -0.60 0.36
CA ALA A 11 -14.76 -1.52 -0.55
C ALA A 11 -15.94 -0.82 -1.24
N THR A 12 -15.98 -0.90 -2.57
CA THR A 12 -17.01 -0.25 -3.41
C THR A 12 -17.92 -1.33 -4.00
N PRO A 13 -19.25 -1.14 -4.05
CA PRO A 13 -20.02 0.09 -3.74
C PRO A 13 -20.31 0.34 -2.26
N GLY A 14 -19.83 -0.49 -1.33
CA GLY A 14 -20.07 -0.30 0.11
C GLY A 14 -21.49 -0.65 0.57
N SER A 15 -22.24 -1.39 -0.26
CA SER A 15 -23.56 -1.91 0.10
C SER A 15 -23.45 -3.27 0.78
N ARG A 16 -24.22 -3.49 1.85
CA ARG A 16 -24.21 -4.76 2.63
C ARG A 16 -24.69 -5.97 1.83
N ASN A 17 -25.42 -5.75 0.74
CA ASN A 17 -26.06 -6.81 -0.05
C ASN A 17 -25.46 -6.95 -1.46
N VAL A 18 -24.33 -6.28 -1.73
CA VAL A 18 -23.65 -6.32 -3.03
C VAL A 18 -22.20 -6.74 -2.77
N ILE A 19 -21.75 -7.76 -3.50
CA ILE A 19 -20.34 -8.16 -3.45
C ILE A 19 -19.51 -7.00 -4.03
N PRO A 20 -18.48 -6.51 -3.33
CA PRO A 20 -17.62 -5.47 -3.85
C PRO A 20 -16.90 -5.92 -5.12
N ASP A 21 -16.87 -5.04 -6.12
CA ASP A 21 -16.05 -5.24 -7.34
C ASP A 21 -14.66 -4.63 -7.19
N THR A 22 -14.49 -3.73 -6.22
CA THR A 22 -13.24 -3.01 -5.96
C THR A 22 -12.98 -2.96 -4.47
N ALA A 23 -11.74 -3.28 -4.09
CA ALA A 23 -11.24 -3.10 -2.73
C ALA A 23 -9.87 -2.40 -2.78
N VAL A 24 -9.72 -1.35 -1.97
CA VAL A 24 -8.46 -0.62 -1.79
C VAL A 24 -8.05 -0.77 -0.33
N VAL A 25 -6.85 -1.31 -0.11
CA VAL A 25 -6.25 -1.46 1.21
C VAL A 25 -5.09 -0.47 1.31
N VAL A 26 -5.15 0.42 2.30
CA VAL A 26 -4.09 1.39 2.57
C VAL A 26 -3.23 0.84 3.70
N VAL A 27 -1.91 0.81 3.49
CA VAL A 27 -0.94 0.30 4.46
C VAL A 27 0.09 1.39 4.74
N ASP A 28 0.21 1.81 6.00
CA ASP A 28 1.38 2.59 6.46
C ASP A 28 2.52 1.60 6.69
N TRP A 29 3.56 1.70 5.86
CA TRP A 29 4.75 0.88 5.97
C TRP A 29 5.96 1.73 6.33
N ARG A 30 6.43 1.55 7.57
CA ARG A 30 7.65 2.22 8.04
C ARG A 30 8.85 1.32 7.84
N VAL A 31 9.69 1.71 6.90
CA VAL A 31 10.98 1.08 6.63
C VAL A 31 12.09 1.74 7.45
N LEU A 32 13.07 0.93 7.87
CA LEU A 32 14.29 1.45 8.50
C LEU A 32 15.13 2.21 7.45
N PRO A 33 15.99 3.16 7.86
CA PRO A 33 16.89 3.87 6.96
C PRO A 33 17.68 2.90 6.07
N GLY A 34 17.74 3.17 4.77
CA GLY A 34 18.48 2.38 3.79
C GLY A 34 17.66 1.39 2.96
N LEU A 35 16.34 1.31 3.15
CA LEU A 35 15.46 0.64 2.19
C LEU A 35 14.89 1.66 1.20
N ASP A 36 15.22 1.50 -0.08
CA ASP A 36 14.59 2.28 -1.16
C ASP A 36 13.10 1.87 -1.29
N ALA A 37 12.21 2.85 -1.39
CA ALA A 37 10.77 2.64 -1.52
C ALA A 37 10.43 1.83 -2.78
N ALA A 38 11.15 2.07 -3.89
CA ALA A 38 10.94 1.32 -5.12
C ALA A 38 11.31 -0.16 -4.95
N GLU A 39 12.42 -0.44 -4.26
CA GLU A 39 12.80 -1.81 -3.93
C GLU A 39 11.79 -2.49 -2.99
N GLY A 40 11.26 -1.73 -2.02
CA GLY A 40 10.19 -2.19 -1.15
C GLY A 40 8.94 -2.59 -1.93
N LEU A 41 8.52 -1.74 -2.88
CA LEU A 41 7.37 -2.00 -3.74
C LEU A 41 7.57 -3.27 -4.57
N ARG A 42 8.71 -3.41 -5.26
CA ARG A 42 9.00 -4.61 -6.08
C ARG A 42 8.94 -5.90 -5.28
N ARG A 43 9.49 -5.90 -4.06
CA ARG A 43 9.46 -7.08 -3.18
C ARG A 43 8.04 -7.41 -2.73
N LEU A 44 7.23 -6.40 -2.45
CA LEU A 44 5.84 -6.59 -2.08
C LEU A 44 5.02 -7.15 -3.24
N GLU A 45 5.19 -6.61 -4.45
CA GLU A 45 4.56 -7.12 -5.67
C GLU A 45 4.91 -8.59 -5.92
N ALA A 46 6.20 -8.96 -5.83
CA ALA A 46 6.64 -10.35 -5.97
C ALA A 46 6.05 -11.26 -4.88
N PHE A 47 6.06 -10.81 -3.63
CA PHE A 47 5.49 -11.56 -2.50
C PHE A 47 4.00 -11.83 -2.70
N LEU A 48 3.24 -10.85 -3.19
CA LEU A 48 1.81 -10.96 -3.45
C LEU A 48 1.52 -11.83 -4.67
N ALA A 49 2.28 -11.67 -5.76
CA ALA A 49 2.12 -12.47 -6.97
C ALA A 49 2.29 -13.97 -6.72
N GLU A 50 3.18 -14.36 -5.79
CA GLU A 50 3.35 -15.76 -5.39
C GLU A 50 2.20 -16.33 -4.55
N ARG A 51 1.41 -15.46 -3.89
CA ARG A 51 0.45 -15.87 -2.85
C ARG A 51 -1.00 -15.63 -3.21
N ILE A 52 -1.26 -14.75 -4.17
CA ILE A 52 -2.61 -14.36 -4.59
C ILE A 52 -2.87 -14.97 -5.96
N ALA A 53 -3.80 -15.93 -6.00
CA ALA A 53 -4.41 -16.36 -7.25
C ALA A 53 -5.61 -15.44 -7.54
N LEU A 54 -5.52 -14.66 -8.62
CA LEU A 54 -6.62 -13.80 -9.06
C LEU A 54 -7.58 -14.60 -9.95
N PRO A 55 -8.90 -14.55 -9.66
CA PRO A 55 -9.92 -15.00 -10.59
C PRO A 55 -9.86 -14.24 -11.92
N ASP A 56 -10.35 -14.88 -12.98
CA ASP A 56 -10.47 -14.23 -14.29
C ASP A 56 -11.30 -12.94 -14.19
N GLY A 57 -10.77 -11.87 -14.78
CA GLY A 57 -11.40 -10.55 -14.79
C GLY A 57 -11.07 -9.66 -13.58
N LEU A 58 -10.23 -10.13 -12.64
CA LEU A 58 -9.73 -9.31 -11.54
C LEU A 58 -8.24 -8.96 -11.72
N GLU A 59 -7.87 -7.76 -11.24
CA GLU A 59 -6.51 -7.25 -11.26
C GLU A 59 -6.07 -6.85 -9.85
N LEU A 60 -4.79 -7.04 -9.54
CA LEU A 60 -4.13 -6.51 -8.35
C LEU A 60 -3.04 -5.56 -8.79
N SER A 61 -3.06 -4.33 -8.27
CA SER A 61 -1.96 -3.38 -8.41
C SER A 61 -1.56 -2.83 -7.07
N VAL A 62 -0.26 -2.56 -6.89
CA VAL A 62 0.29 -1.94 -5.69
C VAL A 62 0.85 -0.59 -6.08
N ARG A 63 0.55 0.44 -5.30
CA ARG A 63 1.06 1.79 -5.51
C ARG A 63 1.58 2.32 -4.19
N TYR A 64 2.69 3.03 -4.22
CA TYR A 64 3.19 3.77 -3.07
C TYR A 64 2.85 5.25 -3.24
N ALA A 65 2.55 5.91 -2.13
CA ALA A 65 2.48 7.35 -2.04
C ALA A 65 3.57 7.78 -1.07
N ALA A 66 4.31 8.83 -1.42
CA ALA A 66 5.26 9.46 -0.52
C ALA A 66 4.69 10.79 -0.04
N GLU A 67 4.84 11.08 1.25
CA GLU A 67 4.49 12.35 1.87
C GLU A 67 5.75 13.19 2.07
N GLU A 68 5.76 14.41 1.53
CA GLU A 68 6.79 15.40 1.89
C GLU A 68 6.39 16.07 3.19
N GLN A 69 7.11 15.76 4.27
CA GLN A 69 6.89 16.37 5.57
C GLN A 69 7.87 17.52 5.77
N ARG A 70 7.33 18.72 6.04
CA ARG A 70 8.12 19.91 6.39
C ARG A 70 7.94 20.27 7.85
N THR A 71 9.03 20.31 8.61
CA THR A 71 9.02 20.76 9.99
C THR A 71 8.84 22.28 10.07
N TRP A 72 8.39 22.77 11.23
CA TRP A 72 8.28 24.20 11.50
C TRP A 72 9.63 24.94 11.32
N THR A 73 10.76 24.26 11.55
CA THR A 73 12.11 24.82 11.36
C THR A 73 12.56 24.82 9.88
N GLY A 74 11.70 24.42 8.95
CA GLY A 74 11.95 24.43 7.51
C GLY A 74 12.69 23.21 6.98
N LEU A 75 12.93 22.18 7.80
CA LEU A 75 13.53 20.92 7.34
C LEU A 75 12.46 20.09 6.63
N SER A 76 12.73 19.65 5.40
CA SER A 76 11.85 18.75 4.64
C SER A 76 12.45 17.35 4.56
N GLU A 77 11.61 16.33 4.69
CA GLU A 77 11.95 14.93 4.43
C GLU A 77 10.85 14.29 3.58
N THR A 78 11.22 13.57 2.53
CA THR A 78 10.30 12.73 1.77
C THR A 78 10.20 11.39 2.47
N ARG A 79 8.99 11.00 2.87
CA ARG A 79 8.70 9.70 3.50
C ARG A 79 7.77 8.85 2.66
#